data_AF-A0A921ZQE6-F1
#
_entry.id   AF-A0A921ZQE6-F1
#
_cell.length_a   1.000
_cell.length_b   1.000
_cell.length_c   1.000
_cell.angle_alpha   90.00
_cell.angle_beta   90.00
_cell.angle_gamma   90.00
#
_symmetry.space_group_name_H-M   'P 1'
#
loop_
_entity.id
_entity.type
_entity.pdbx_description
1 polymer ?
#
loop_
_entity_poly.entity_id
_entity_poly.type
_entity_poly.pdbx_seq_one_letter_code
_entity_poly.pdbx_strand_id
1 'polypeptide(L)'
;MTDLKICRVCLETNVRMYQILGSEVQDVYEKLTNKKINEERSAHHACYMCFRQLQKCRQLVTKAQRAEELLRQLSTNSTNVSNTKPTPR
;
A
#
# COMPACT_ATOMS: atom_id res chain seq x y z
N MET A 1 -27.54 -22.20 -2.05
CA MET A 1 -26.17 -22.30 -2.59
C MET A 1 -25.23 -21.79 -1.51
N THR A 2 -24.28 -22.60 -1.05
CA THR A 2 -23.24 -22.12 -0.12
C THR A 2 -22.34 -21.14 -0.88
N ASP A 3 -22.20 -19.91 -0.37
CA ASP A 3 -21.31 -18.92 -0.97
C ASP A 3 -19.88 -19.46 -1.02
N LEU A 4 -19.42 -19.82 -2.22
CA LEU A 4 -18.07 -20.31 -2.44
C LEU A 4 -17.11 -19.14 -2.23
N LYS A 5 -16.37 -19.16 -1.11
CA LYS A 5 -15.31 -18.18 -0.86
C LYS A 5 -14.12 -18.47 -1.77
N ILE A 6 -13.97 -17.63 -2.79
CA ILE A 6 -12.87 -17.66 -3.75
C ILE A 6 -11.93 -16.48 -3.53
N CYS A 7 -10.62 -16.72 -3.61
CA CYS A 7 -9.66 -15.64 -3.53
C CYS A 7 -9.79 -14.73 -4.75
N ARG A 8 -9.98 -13.43 -4.54
CA ARG A 8 -10.15 -12.47 -5.64
C ARG A 8 -8.87 -12.16 -6.41
N VAL A 9 -7.72 -12.57 -5.88
CA VAL A 9 -6.40 -12.33 -6.47
C VAL A 9 -5.94 -13.53 -7.30
N CYS A 10 -5.98 -14.75 -6.75
CA CYS A 10 -5.47 -15.95 -7.41
C CYS A 10 -6.53 -17.01 -7.75
N LEU A 11 -7.80 -16.77 -7.44
CA LEU A 11 -8.93 -17.70 -7.67
C LEU A 11 -8.87 -19.02 -6.88
N GLU A 12 -7.95 -19.16 -5.93
CA GLU A 12 -7.88 -20.31 -5.04
C GLU A 12 -9.13 -20.43 -4.15
N THR A 13 -9.50 -21.66 -3.81
CA THR A 13 -10.65 -21.98 -2.93
C THR A 13 -10.21 -22.92 -1.81
N ASN A 14 -11.08 -23.21 -0.83
CA ASN A 14 -10.80 -24.16 0.26
C ASN A 14 -9.52 -23.87 1.09
N VAL A 15 -9.08 -22.62 1.12
CA VAL A 15 -7.95 -22.14 1.91
C VAL A 15 -8.41 -21.06 2.88
N ARG A 16 -7.57 -20.75 3.87
CA ARG A 16 -7.85 -19.65 4.81
C ARG A 16 -7.98 -18.32 4.05
N MET A 17 -9.16 -17.71 4.15
CA MET A 17 -9.52 -16.45 3.51
C MET A 17 -9.57 -15.32 4.53
N TYR A 18 -9.21 -14.12 4.09
CA TYR A 18 -9.32 -12.87 4.84
C TYR A 18 -10.11 -11.86 4.02
N GLN A 19 -10.92 -11.07 4.71
CA GLN A 19 -11.70 -10.00 4.09
C GLN A 19 -10.78 -8.85 3.68
N ILE A 20 -10.96 -8.34 2.45
CA ILE A 20 -10.23 -7.18 1.93
C ILE A 20 -10.96 -5.88 2.30
N LEU A 21 -12.30 -5.84 2.17
CA LEU A 21 -13.12 -4.67 2.51
C LEU A 21 -12.94 -4.28 3.98
N GLY A 22 -12.62 -3.02 4.24
CA GLY A 22 -12.38 -2.48 5.58
C GLY A 22 -11.05 -2.89 6.20
N SER A 23 -10.20 -3.63 5.47
CA SER A 23 -8.88 -4.04 5.94
C SER A 23 -7.79 -3.05 5.57
N GLU A 24 -6.64 -3.15 6.24
CA GLU A 24 -5.47 -2.33 5.93
C GLU A 24 -4.89 -2.56 4.51
N VAL A 25 -5.29 -3.62 3.81
CA VAL A 25 -4.80 -3.92 2.45
C VAL A 25 -5.77 -3.50 1.34
N GLN A 26 -6.94 -2.93 1.69
CA GLN A 26 -7.94 -2.49 0.72
C GLN A 26 -7.36 -1.50 -0.28
N ASP A 27 -6.69 -0.46 0.20
CA ASP A 27 -6.18 0.61 -0.65
C ASP A 27 -5.17 0.08 -1.69
N VAL A 28 -4.30 -0.85 -1.28
CA VAL A 28 -3.34 -1.49 -2.17
C VAL A 28 -4.02 -2.38 -3.19
N TYR A 29 -5.00 -3.19 -2.76
CA TYR A 29 -5.76 -4.02 -3.68
C TYR A 29 -6.49 -3.19 -4.73
N GLU A 30 -7.17 -2.12 -4.33
CA GLU A 30 -7.91 -1.24 -5.24
C GLU A 30 -6.98 -0.53 -6.22
N LYS A 31 -5.82 -0.04 -5.75
CA LYS A 31 -4.79 0.58 -6.61
C LYS A 31 -4.21 -0.40 -7.63
N LEU A 32 -3.87 -1.62 -7.21
CA LEU A 32 -3.28 -2.63 -8.11
C LEU A 32 -4.27 -3.16 -9.14
N THR A 33 -5.54 -3.31 -8.76
CA THR A 33 -6.56 -3.87 -9.64
C THR A 33 -7.34 -2.82 -10.42
N ASN A 34 -7.16 -1.54 -10.08
CA ASN A 34 -7.97 -0.42 -10.54
C ASN A 34 -9.48 -0.67 -10.40
N LYS A 35 -9.87 -1.38 -9.34
CA LYS A 35 -11.26 -1.75 -9.04
C LYS A 35 -11.57 -1.41 -7.60
N LYS A 36 -12.54 -0.53 -7.39
CA LYS A 36 -13.07 -0.25 -6.06
C LYS A 36 -13.83 -1.46 -5.53
N ILE A 37 -13.68 -1.72 -4.24
CA ILE A 37 -14.50 -2.69 -3.54
C ILE A 37 -15.79 -1.98 -3.14
N ASN A 38 -16.92 -2.43 -3.68
CA ASN A 38 -18.24 -1.95 -3.29
C ASN A 38 -18.87 -2.95 -2.32
N GLU A 39 -19.57 -2.47 -1.28
CA GLU A 39 -20.24 -3.31 -0.29
C GLU A 39 -21.32 -4.22 -0.92
N GLU A 40 -21.89 -3.82 -2.05
CA GLU A 40 -23.02 -4.48 -2.70
C GLU A 40 -22.67 -5.73 -3.52
N ARG A 41 -21.40 -5.96 -3.88
CA ARG A 41 -20.99 -7.12 -4.70
C ARG A 41 -20.09 -8.05 -3.89
N SER A 42 -20.55 -9.30 -3.72
CA SER A 42 -19.90 -10.48 -3.16
C SER A 42 -18.60 -10.25 -2.38
N ALA A 43 -18.62 -10.60 -1.09
CA ALA A 43 -17.51 -10.44 -0.16
C ALA A 43 -16.11 -10.63 -0.79
N HIS A 44 -15.38 -9.53 -0.90
CA HIS A 44 -14.03 -9.48 -1.45
C HIS A 44 -13.05 -10.13 -0.48
N HIS A 45 -12.73 -11.41 -0.71
CA HIS A 45 -11.78 -12.16 0.10
C HIS A 45 -10.46 -12.39 -0.67
N ALA A 46 -9.35 -12.42 0.07
CA ALA A 46 -8.07 -12.92 -0.41
C ALA A 46 -7.65 -14.14 0.41
N CYS A 47 -7.00 -15.12 -0.23
CA CYS A 47 -6.36 -16.20 0.51
C CYS A 47 -5.21 -15.63 1.35
N TYR A 48 -4.80 -16.36 2.38
CA TYR A 48 -3.74 -15.94 3.29
C TYR A 48 -2.43 -15.55 2.58
N MET A 49 -2.08 -16.21 1.48
CA MET A 49 -0.89 -15.89 0.69
C MET A 49 -1.01 -14.53 0.00
N CYS A 50 -2.11 -14.32 -0.75
CA CYS A 50 -2.36 -13.07 -1.44
C CYS A 50 -2.56 -11.91 -0.47
N PHE A 51 -3.25 -12.14 0.66
CA PHE A 51 -3.42 -11.12 1.71
C PHE A 51 -2.06 -10.68 2.26
N ARG A 52 -1.17 -11.62 2.58
CA ARG A 52 0.19 -11.32 3.04
C ARG A 52 1.00 -10.58 1.97
N GLN A 53 0.81 -10.90 0.70
CA GLN A 53 1.49 -10.20 -0.39
C GLN A 53 1.01 -8.74 -0.50
N LEU A 54 -0.29 -8.49 -0.38
CA LEU A 54 -0.83 -7.13 -0.34
C LEU A 54 -0.29 -6.34 0.86
N GLN A 55 -0.15 -6.97 2.04
CA GLN A 55 0.49 -6.34 3.21
C GLN A 55 1.93 -5.94 2.92
N LYS A 56 2.72 -6.80 2.27
CA LYS A 56 4.11 -6.48 1.86
C LYS A 56 4.14 -5.30 0.89
N CYS A 57 3.24 -5.28 -0.10
CA CYS A 57 3.13 -4.16 -1.04
C CYS A 57 2.80 -2.85 -0.31
N ARG A 58 1.87 -2.88 0.65
CA ARG A 58 1.57 -1.70 1.49
C ARG A 58 2.79 -1.21 2.25
N GLN A 59 3.50 -2.10 2.93
CA GLN A 59 4.71 -1.75 3.68
C GLN A 59 5.79 -1.14 2.77
N LEU A 60 5.96 -1.69 1.57
CA LEU A 60 6.89 -1.15 0.59
C LEU A 60 6.51 0.28 0.18
N VAL A 61 5.24 0.52 -0.15
CA VAL A 61 4.73 1.85 -0.52
C VAL A 61 4.93 2.85 0.61
N THR A 62 4.55 2.51 1.84
CA THR A 62 4.74 3.40 3.00
C THR A 62 6.21 3.73 3.23
N LYS A 63 7.10 2.74 3.13
CA LYS A 63 8.55 2.95 3.27
C LYS A 63 9.11 3.83 2.15
N ALA A 64 8.67 3.62 0.91
CA ALA A 64 9.10 4.43 -0.23
C ALA A 64 8.68 5.89 -0.07
N GLN A 65 7.42 6.14 0.31
CA GLN A 65 6.93 7.50 0.59
C GLN A 65 7.71 8.17 1.72
N ARG A 66 8.02 7.45 2.79
CA ARG A 66 8.83 7.99 3.89
C ARG A 66 10.26 8.31 3.45
N ALA A 67 10.86 7.46 2.63
CA ALA A 67 12.18 7.70 2.08
C ALA A 67 12.19 8.94 1.17
N GLU A 68 11.19 9.07 0.29
CA GLU A 68 11.03 10.24 -0.57
C GLU A 68 10.89 11.53 0.23
N GLU A 69 10.06 11.54 1.27
CA GLU A 69 9.88 12.69 2.15
C GLU A 69 11.20 13.12 2.81
N LEU A 70 11.98 12.17 3.34
CA LEU A 70 13.28 12.45 3.94
C LEU A 70 14.27 13.01 2.92
N LEU A 71 14.29 12.46 1.70
CA LEU A 71 15.15 12.97 0.63
C LEU A 71 14.77 14.40 0.22
N ARG A 72 13.46 14.70 0.13
CA ARG A 72 12.97 16.06 -0.14
C ARG A 72 13.41 17.05 0.94
N GLN A 73 13.25 16.70 2.22
CA GLN A 73 13.69 17.54 3.34
C GLN A 73 15.20 17.82 3.31
N LEU A 74 16.02 16.80 3.03
CA LEU A 74 17.47 16.97 2.90
C LEU A 74 17.82 17.89 1.72
N SER A 75 17.13 17.74 0.58
CA SER A 75 17.35 18.58 -0.60
C SER A 75 17.03 20.06 -0.33
N THR A 76 15.95 20.35 0.40
CA THR A 76 15.56 21.73 0.76
C THR A 76 16.48 22.34 1.81
N ASN A 77 17.01 21.53 2.73
CA ASN A 77 17.93 22.01 3.76
C ASN A 77 19.33 22.28 3.19
N SER A 78 19.75 21.52 2.18
CA SER A 78 21.06 21.68 1.54
C SER A 78 21.18 23.00 0.76
N THR A 79 20.07 23.52 0.20
CA THR A 79 20.06 24.80 -0.52
C THR A 79 20.23 26.02 0.40
N ASN A 80 19.90 25.90 1.69
CA ASN A 80 19.93 27.01 2.65
C ASN A 80 21.32 27.26 3.28
N VAL A 81 22.28 26.34 3.10
CA VAL A 81 23.62 26.43 3.71
C VAL A 81 24.61 27.22 2.82
N SER A 82 24.29 27.46 1.55
CA SER A 82 25.22 28.07 0.58
C SER A 82 25.25 29.61 0.54
N ASN A 83 24.55 30.32 1.45
CA ASN A 83 24.42 31.80 1.35
C ASN A 83 25.03 32.61 2.51
N THR A 84 25.89 32.02 3.35
CA THR A 84 26.69 32.81 4.30
C THR A 84 28.03 33.19 3.67
N LYS A 85 28.04 34.37 3.04
CA LYS A 85 29.26 35.03 2.55
C LYS A 85 30.19 35.32 3.76
N PRO A 86 31.48 34.91 3.75
CA PRO A 86 32.39 35.28 4.82
C PRO A 86 32.63 36.79 4.80
N THR A 87 32.44 37.44 5.95
CA THR A 87 32.74 38.86 6.18
C THR A 87 34.25 39.05 6.21
N PRO A 88 34.84 40.02 5.46
CA PRO A 88 36.27 40.24 5.48
C PRO A 88 36.65 40.95 6.79
N ARG A 89 37.73 40.48 7.42
CA ARG A 89 38.41 41.14 8.54
C ARG A 89 39.66 41.84 8.01
#